data_AF-A0A1Q9RYZ5-F1
#
_entry.id   AF-A0A1Q9RYZ5-F1
#
_cell.length_a   1.000
_cell.length_b   1.000
_cell.length_c   1.000
_cell.angle_alpha   90.00
_cell.angle_beta   90.00
_cell.angle_gamma   90.00
#
_symmetry.space_group_name_H-M   'P 1'
#
loop_
_entity.id
_entity.type
_entity.pdbx_description
1 polymer ?
#
loop_
_entity_poly.entity_id
_entity_poly.type
_entity_poly.pdbx_seq_one_letter_code
_entity_poly.pdbx_strand_id
1 'polypeptide(L)'
;MVGLHLAARPGVRAVIGLGIKVAWSREELARAAALAAREPARFATREEAVARHLRVSGLDGLVDTDSPAALAGVIEQDGAWRPALDPRAFAVGEPQMAALLAAAPVPVVLARGEHDTMVDAEQLRALVPAPVDLPGLGHNAHVEAPVAVAALVNRSSGRDQRVGAKADVQRWEMRRSDDQTPSPGYANSTTAAQTEPASTAA
;
A
#
# COMPACT_ATOMS: atom_id res chain seq x y z
N MET A 1 1.23 4.81 -12.62
CA MET A 1 2.03 4.04 -13.62
C MET A 1 3.35 3.54 -13.10
N VAL A 2 4.16 4.34 -12.41
CA VAL A 2 5.47 3.92 -11.86
C VAL A 2 5.39 2.58 -11.12
N GLY A 3 4.37 2.38 -10.25
CA GLY A 3 4.17 1.12 -9.55
C GLY A 3 4.09 -0.12 -10.45
N LEU A 4 3.44 -0.02 -11.61
CA LEU A 4 3.36 -1.13 -12.58
C LEU A 4 4.69 -1.40 -13.27
N HIS A 5 5.48 -0.37 -13.57
CA HIS A 5 6.85 -0.55 -14.07
C HIS A 5 7.79 -1.20 -13.04
N LEU A 6 7.54 -0.97 -11.75
CA LEU A 6 8.31 -1.57 -10.67
C LEU A 6 7.82 -2.98 -10.30
N ALA A 7 6.72 -3.46 -10.87
CA ALA A 7 6.07 -4.71 -10.50
C ALA A 7 6.99 -5.94 -10.59
N ALA A 8 7.94 -5.93 -11.52
CA ALA A 8 8.91 -7.01 -11.72
C ALA A 8 10.16 -6.91 -10.82
N ARG A 9 10.28 -5.88 -9.98
CA ARG A 9 11.45 -5.73 -9.12
C ARG A 9 11.44 -6.78 -7.99
N PRO A 10 12.61 -7.36 -7.64
CA PRO A 10 12.72 -8.28 -6.52
C PRO A 10 12.13 -7.68 -5.23
N GLY A 11 11.32 -8.48 -4.53
CA GLY A 11 10.70 -8.10 -3.26
C GLY A 11 9.34 -7.39 -3.36
N VAL A 12 8.92 -6.97 -4.56
CA VAL A 12 7.56 -6.47 -4.78
C VAL A 12 6.59 -7.65 -4.72
N ARG A 13 5.55 -7.54 -3.88
CA ARG A 13 4.56 -8.60 -3.68
C ARG A 13 3.20 -8.33 -4.32
N ALA A 14 2.88 -7.06 -4.53
CA ALA A 14 1.66 -6.58 -5.15
C ALA A 14 1.83 -5.11 -5.53
N VAL A 15 1.02 -4.64 -6.48
CA VAL A 15 0.87 -3.22 -6.82
C VAL A 15 -0.55 -2.79 -6.49
N ILE A 16 -0.69 -1.65 -5.84
CA ILE A 16 -2.01 -1.08 -5.50
C ILE A 16 -2.09 0.28 -6.17
N GLY A 17 -3.00 0.43 -7.13
CA GLY A 17 -3.39 1.72 -7.68
C GLY A 17 -4.60 2.24 -6.91
N LEU A 18 -4.47 3.38 -6.24
CA LEU A 18 -5.56 4.04 -5.53
C LEU A 18 -5.89 5.37 -6.22
N GLY A 19 -7.14 5.60 -6.58
CA GLY A 19 -7.58 6.87 -7.16
C GLY A 19 -6.87 7.21 -8.48
N ILE A 20 -6.42 6.21 -9.24
CA ILE A 20 -5.68 6.46 -10.49
C ILE A 20 -6.65 6.65 -11.65
N LYS A 21 -6.54 7.77 -12.36
CA LYS A 21 -7.31 7.98 -13.60
C LYS A 21 -6.75 7.10 -14.71
N VAL A 22 -7.56 6.15 -15.17
CA VAL A 22 -7.15 5.08 -16.09
C VAL A 22 -7.56 5.31 -17.55
N ALA A 23 -8.50 6.23 -17.79
CA ALA A 23 -8.96 6.60 -19.12
C ALA A 23 -8.97 8.13 -19.24
N TRP A 24 -8.57 8.62 -20.41
CA TRP A 24 -8.42 10.04 -20.68
C TRP A 24 -9.00 10.38 -22.04
N SER A 25 -9.89 11.37 -22.10
CA SER A 25 -10.35 11.90 -23.37
C SER A 25 -9.26 12.76 -24.04
N ARG A 26 -9.35 12.93 -25.36
CA ARG A 26 -8.45 13.85 -26.09
C ARG A 26 -8.50 15.27 -25.53
N GLU A 27 -9.67 15.71 -25.09
CA GLU A 27 -9.86 17.03 -24.50
C GLU A 27 -9.17 17.13 -23.13
N GLU A 28 -9.27 16.08 -22.30
CA GLU A 28 -8.56 16.02 -21.02
C GLU A 28 -7.05 16.04 -21.20
N LEU A 29 -6.52 15.29 -22.17
CA LEU A 29 -5.10 15.30 -22.51
C LEU A 29 -4.64 16.67 -23.01
N ALA A 30 -5.44 17.34 -23.84
CA ALA A 30 -5.15 18.70 -24.30
C ALA A 30 -5.13 19.70 -23.14
N ARG A 31 -6.09 19.61 -22.20
CA ARG A 31 -6.11 20.43 -20.98
C ARG A 31 -4.90 20.16 -20.08
N ALA A 32 -4.52 18.90 -19.91
CA ALA A 32 -3.35 18.51 -19.12
C ALA A 32 -2.05 19.05 -19.74
N ALA A 33 -1.89 18.94 -21.07
CA ALA A 33 -0.76 19.51 -21.79
C ALA A 33 -0.72 21.05 -21.70
N ALA A 34 -1.87 21.71 -21.84
CA ALA A 34 -1.97 23.15 -21.67
C ALA A 34 -1.58 23.59 -20.26
N LEU A 35 -2.03 22.86 -19.22
CA LEU A 35 -1.64 23.13 -17.84
C LEU A 35 -0.15 22.92 -17.61
N ALA A 36 0.44 21.88 -18.21
CA ALA A 36 1.85 21.57 -18.08
C ALA A 36 2.79 22.61 -18.69
N ALA A 37 2.32 23.34 -19.70
CA ALA A 37 3.07 24.42 -20.35
C ALA A 37 3.00 25.76 -19.60
N ARG A 38 2.16 25.88 -18.56
CA ARG A 38 1.98 27.15 -17.82
C ARG A 38 3.12 27.38 -16.84
N GLU A 39 3.48 28.64 -16.68
CA GLU A 39 4.32 29.06 -15.55
C GLU A 39 3.54 28.86 -14.23
N PRO A 40 4.21 28.41 -13.15
CA PRO A 40 3.60 28.36 -11.82
C PRO A 40 3.03 29.72 -11.41
N ALA A 41 1.80 29.73 -10.89
CA ALA A 41 1.21 30.93 -10.32
C ALA A 41 2.06 31.46 -9.15
N ARG A 42 2.25 32.78 -9.10
CA ARG A 42 2.96 33.49 -8.04
C ARG A 42 1.98 34.33 -7.23
N PHE A 43 2.18 34.38 -5.94
CA PHE A 43 1.31 35.01 -4.95
C PHE A 43 2.11 35.94 -4.05
N ALA A 44 1.46 36.96 -3.52
CA ALA A 44 2.11 37.92 -2.63
C ALA A 44 2.33 37.30 -1.25
N THR A 45 1.39 36.46 -0.80
CA THR A 45 1.46 35.86 0.52
C THR A 45 1.53 34.33 0.48
N ARG A 46 2.02 33.76 1.57
CA ARG A 46 2.11 32.32 1.73
C ARG A 46 0.73 31.67 1.79
N GLU A 47 -0.22 32.33 2.44
CA GLU A 47 -1.60 31.87 2.64
C GLU A 47 -2.31 31.69 1.31
N GLU A 48 -2.16 32.65 0.39
CA GLU A 48 -2.70 32.56 -0.97
C GLU A 48 -2.10 31.38 -1.74
N ALA A 49 -0.78 31.18 -1.63
CA ALA A 49 -0.11 30.04 -2.26
C ALA A 49 -0.55 28.71 -1.65
N VAL A 50 -0.77 28.64 -0.33
CA VAL A 50 -1.26 27.43 0.36
C VAL A 50 -2.69 27.12 -0.06
N ALA A 51 -3.58 28.11 -0.09
CA ALA A 51 -4.94 27.93 -0.57
C ALA A 51 -4.99 27.51 -2.05
N ARG A 52 -4.03 27.97 -2.87
CA ARG A 52 -3.88 27.46 -4.25
C ARG A 52 -3.37 26.03 -4.26
N HIS A 53 -2.36 25.71 -3.45
CA HIS A 53 -1.78 24.37 -3.36
C HIS A 53 -2.86 23.33 -2.99
N LEU A 54 -3.60 23.55 -1.90
CA LEU A 54 -4.65 22.63 -1.44
C LEU A 54 -5.74 22.40 -2.49
N ARG A 55 -6.17 23.45 -3.19
CA ARG A 55 -7.13 23.29 -4.31
C ARG A 55 -6.57 22.47 -5.47
N VAL A 56 -5.31 22.68 -5.84
CA VAL A 56 -4.68 21.94 -6.95
C VAL A 56 -4.41 20.48 -6.58
N SER A 57 -4.08 20.19 -5.32
CA SER A 57 -3.88 18.82 -4.82
C SER A 57 -5.19 18.11 -4.42
N GLY A 58 -6.32 18.81 -4.45
CA GLY A 58 -7.62 18.27 -4.02
C GLY A 58 -7.75 18.09 -2.51
N LEU A 59 -6.91 18.77 -1.72
CA LEU A 59 -6.87 18.69 -0.26
C LEU A 59 -7.63 19.83 0.44
N ASP A 60 -8.22 20.74 -0.34
CA ASP A 60 -9.07 21.82 0.18
C ASP A 60 -10.25 21.24 0.98
N GLY A 61 -10.42 21.72 2.21
CA GLY A 61 -11.41 21.18 3.17
C GLY A 61 -11.04 19.83 3.81
N LEU A 62 -9.95 19.18 3.41
CA LEU A 62 -9.46 17.92 4.00
C LEU A 62 -8.24 18.11 4.91
N VAL A 63 -7.45 19.15 4.65
CA VAL A 63 -6.21 19.44 5.36
C VAL A 63 -6.22 20.88 5.83
N ASP A 64 -5.84 21.10 7.08
CA ASP A 64 -5.69 22.43 7.67
C ASP A 64 -4.59 23.23 6.94
N THR A 65 -4.86 24.50 6.64
CA THR A 65 -3.94 25.40 5.94
C THR A 65 -2.64 25.61 6.69
N ASP A 66 -2.64 25.51 8.01
CA ASP A 66 -1.44 25.68 8.85
C ASP A 66 -0.73 24.36 9.15
N SER A 67 -1.24 23.24 8.62
CA SER A 67 -0.61 21.94 8.82
C SER A 67 0.77 21.87 8.16
N PRO A 68 1.73 21.12 8.75
CA PRO A 68 3.04 20.93 8.13
C PRO A 68 2.99 20.41 6.68
N ALA A 69 1.98 19.60 6.35
CA ALA A 69 1.77 19.09 5.00
C ALA A 69 1.35 20.18 4.01
N ALA A 70 0.40 21.05 4.38
CA ALA A 70 -0.03 22.17 3.55
C ALA A 70 1.12 23.18 3.35
N LEU A 71 1.82 23.47 4.44
CA LEU A 71 2.94 24.40 4.48
C LEU A 71 4.17 23.94 3.67
N ALA A 72 4.41 22.63 3.56
CA ALA A 72 5.46 22.05 2.72
C ALA A 72 5.11 22.06 1.22
N GLY A 73 3.83 22.28 0.88
CA GLY A 73 3.34 22.33 -0.50
C GLY A 73 3.64 23.64 -1.23
N VAL A 74 4.27 24.61 -0.57
CA VAL A 74 4.59 25.93 -1.10
C VAL A 74 6.06 26.28 -0.85
N ILE A 75 6.61 27.12 -1.72
CA ILE A 75 7.96 27.67 -1.59
C ILE A 75 7.96 29.16 -1.85
N GLU A 76 8.87 29.88 -1.21
CA GLU A 76 9.20 31.25 -1.55
C GLU A 76 10.28 31.25 -2.64
N GLN A 77 10.09 32.04 -3.68
CA GLN A 77 11.02 32.19 -4.78
C GLN A 77 10.95 33.61 -5.35
N ASP A 78 12.09 34.29 -5.39
CA ASP A 78 12.23 35.65 -5.94
C ASP A 78 11.29 36.67 -5.26
N GLY A 79 11.09 36.54 -3.94
CA GLY A 79 10.21 37.42 -3.15
C GLY A 79 8.71 37.20 -3.37
N ALA A 80 8.32 36.10 -4.02
CA ALA A 80 6.93 35.69 -4.19
C ALA A 80 6.72 34.23 -3.75
N TRP A 81 5.49 33.90 -3.37
CA TRP A 81 5.12 32.53 -2.99
C TRP A 81 4.50 31.78 -4.15
N ARG A 82 4.76 30.47 -4.24
CA ARG A 82 4.11 29.60 -5.22
C ARG A 82 3.92 28.18 -4.70
N PRO A 83 2.99 27.40 -5.27
CA PRO A 83 3.00 25.95 -5.09
C PRO A 83 4.35 25.36 -5.48
N ALA A 84 4.83 24.41 -4.68
CA ALA A 84 6.06 23.66 -4.95
C ALA A 84 5.92 22.74 -6.18
N LEU A 85 4.69 22.33 -6.50
CA LEU A 85 4.36 21.51 -7.66
C LEU A 85 4.87 22.15 -8.96
N ASP A 86 5.69 21.39 -9.68
CA ASP A 86 6.06 21.72 -11.06
C ASP A 86 4.88 21.38 -11.99
N PRO A 87 4.31 22.36 -12.73
CA PRO A 87 3.22 22.13 -13.67
C PRO A 87 3.54 21.06 -14.71
N ARG A 88 4.82 20.85 -15.07
CA ARG A 88 5.23 19.80 -16.00
C ARG A 88 4.83 18.39 -15.53
N ALA A 89 4.53 18.20 -14.25
CA ALA A 89 3.95 16.97 -13.73
C ALA A 89 2.59 16.61 -14.36
N PHE A 90 1.87 17.60 -14.92
CA PHE A 90 0.62 17.36 -15.67
C PHE A 90 0.84 16.90 -17.11
N ALA A 91 2.08 16.88 -17.62
CA ALA A 91 2.41 16.39 -18.97
C ALA A 91 2.35 14.86 -19.09
N VAL A 92 1.42 14.23 -18.36
CA VAL A 92 1.17 12.79 -18.44
C VAL A 92 0.33 12.48 -19.66
N GLY A 93 0.78 11.51 -20.45
CA GLY A 93 -0.02 10.94 -21.53
C GLY A 93 -1.03 9.92 -21.02
N GLU A 94 -1.94 9.50 -21.90
CA GLU A 94 -2.83 8.39 -21.62
C GLU A 94 -2.00 7.13 -21.29
N PRO A 95 -2.17 6.55 -20.09
CA PRO A 95 -1.45 5.34 -19.75
C PRO A 95 -2.00 4.16 -20.54
N GLN A 96 -1.13 3.35 -21.15
CA GLN A 96 -1.50 2.07 -21.79
C GLN A 96 -1.80 1.02 -20.70
N MET A 97 -2.87 1.24 -19.93
CA MET A 97 -3.18 0.50 -18.70
C MET A 97 -3.29 -1.00 -18.94
N ALA A 98 -4.00 -1.44 -19.98
CA ALA A 98 -4.17 -2.85 -20.29
C ALA A 98 -2.81 -3.56 -20.52
N ALA A 99 -1.91 -2.95 -21.29
CA ALA A 99 -0.58 -3.50 -21.54
C ALA A 99 0.26 -3.55 -20.26
N LEU A 100 0.19 -2.50 -19.42
CA LEU A 100 0.97 -2.42 -18.19
C LEU A 100 0.46 -3.37 -17.09
N LEU A 101 -0.85 -3.64 -17.06
CA LEU A 101 -1.44 -4.66 -16.20
C LEU A 101 -1.06 -6.07 -16.67
N ALA A 102 -1.16 -6.34 -17.97
CA ALA A 102 -0.79 -7.64 -18.54
C ALA A 102 0.70 -7.99 -18.32
N ALA A 103 1.57 -6.98 -18.26
CA ALA A 103 3.00 -7.15 -18.00
C ALA A 103 3.36 -7.31 -16.51
N ALA A 104 2.44 -7.08 -15.58
CA ALA A 104 2.74 -7.13 -14.15
C ALA A 104 2.84 -8.60 -13.66
N PRO A 105 3.99 -9.04 -13.13
CA PRO A 105 4.16 -10.42 -12.67
C PRO A 105 3.64 -10.67 -11.25
N VAL A 106 3.02 -9.66 -10.63
CA VAL A 106 2.48 -9.69 -9.28
C VAL A 106 1.03 -9.24 -9.28
N PRO A 107 0.23 -9.63 -8.27
CA PRO A 107 -1.14 -9.15 -8.15
C PRO A 107 -1.23 -7.62 -8.21
N VAL A 108 -2.16 -7.12 -9.02
CA VAL A 108 -2.50 -5.71 -9.09
C VAL A 108 -3.91 -5.50 -8.54
N VAL A 109 -4.04 -4.56 -7.62
CA VAL A 109 -5.33 -4.11 -7.10
C VAL A 109 -5.56 -2.68 -7.58
N LEU A 110 -6.69 -2.44 -8.23
CA LEU A 110 -7.16 -1.10 -8.53
C LEU A 110 -8.28 -0.75 -7.56
N ALA A 111 -8.12 0.37 -6.86
CA ALA A 111 -9.04 0.85 -5.84
C ALA A 111 -9.38 2.33 -6.04
N ARG A 112 -10.55 2.72 -5.57
CA ARG A 112 -11.04 4.10 -5.55
C ARG A 112 -11.88 4.33 -4.29
N GLY A 113 -12.10 5.59 -3.93
CA GLY A 113 -13.21 5.91 -3.04
C GLY A 113 -14.54 5.70 -3.75
N GLU A 114 -15.57 5.24 -3.03
CA GLU A 114 -16.92 5.06 -3.57
C GLU A 114 -17.45 6.34 -4.26
N HIS A 115 -17.16 7.50 -3.68
CA HIS A 115 -17.60 8.82 -4.15
C HIS A 115 -16.55 9.56 -5.01
N ASP A 116 -15.49 8.90 -5.45
CA ASP A 116 -14.46 9.50 -6.31
C ASP A 116 -15.05 9.92 -7.67
N THR A 117 -15.02 11.21 -7.99
CA THR A 117 -15.59 11.75 -9.24
C THR A 117 -14.60 11.78 -10.40
N MET A 118 -13.33 11.47 -10.16
CA MET A 118 -12.26 11.54 -11.17
C MET A 118 -11.93 10.19 -11.79
N VAL A 119 -12.06 9.12 -11.00
CA VAL A 119 -11.99 7.74 -11.49
C VAL A 119 -13.41 7.26 -11.74
N ASP A 120 -13.61 6.31 -12.63
CA ASP A 120 -14.92 5.68 -12.84
C ASP A 120 -14.85 4.18 -12.55
N ALA A 121 -15.87 3.65 -11.88
CA ALA A 121 -15.86 2.25 -11.45
C ALA A 121 -16.00 1.27 -12.63
N GLU A 122 -16.75 1.63 -13.67
CA GLU A 122 -16.90 0.81 -14.88
C GLU A 122 -15.57 0.75 -15.65
N GLN A 123 -14.87 1.87 -15.77
CA GLN A 123 -13.52 1.91 -16.36
C GLN A 123 -12.53 1.01 -15.62
N LEU A 124 -12.61 0.93 -14.28
CA LEU A 124 -11.78 -0.01 -13.52
C LEU A 124 -12.19 -1.47 -13.75
N ARG A 125 -13.50 -1.78 -13.82
CA ARG A 125 -13.99 -3.15 -14.10
C ARG A 125 -13.62 -3.64 -15.49
N ALA A 126 -13.45 -2.74 -16.45
CA ALA A 126 -12.94 -3.08 -17.78
C ALA A 126 -11.47 -3.52 -17.78
N LEU A 127 -10.71 -3.16 -16.73
CA LEU A 127 -9.26 -3.43 -16.63
C LEU A 127 -8.93 -4.58 -15.69
N VAL A 128 -9.69 -4.75 -14.60
CA VAL A 128 -9.48 -5.81 -13.61
C VAL A 128 -10.81 -6.45 -13.22
N PRO A 129 -10.83 -7.76 -12.91
CA PRO A 129 -12.09 -8.48 -12.65
C PRO A 129 -12.79 -8.03 -11.35
N ALA A 130 -12.04 -7.51 -10.38
CA ALA A 130 -12.57 -7.11 -9.08
C ALA A 130 -11.87 -5.84 -8.57
N PRO A 131 -12.23 -4.64 -9.09
CA PRO A 131 -11.75 -3.40 -8.49
C PRO A 131 -12.38 -3.19 -7.11
N VAL A 132 -11.71 -2.42 -6.27
CA VAL A 132 -12.11 -2.19 -4.88
C VAL A 132 -12.67 -0.78 -4.70
N ASP A 133 -13.93 -0.68 -4.32
CA ASP A 133 -14.52 0.55 -3.81
C ASP A 133 -14.29 0.65 -2.30
N LEU A 134 -13.77 1.79 -1.83
CA LEU A 134 -13.63 2.11 -0.42
C LEU A 134 -14.88 2.87 0.04
N PRO A 135 -15.74 2.27 0.89
CA PRO A 135 -17.05 2.83 1.20
C PRO A 135 -16.99 4.22 1.82
N GLY A 136 -17.85 5.12 1.35
CA GLY A 136 -18.00 6.48 1.87
C GLY A 136 -16.87 7.47 1.53
N LEU A 137 -15.77 7.02 0.90
CA LEU A 137 -14.60 7.85 0.66
C LEU A 137 -14.62 8.52 -0.72
N GLY A 138 -13.97 9.68 -0.83
CA GLY A 138 -13.69 10.37 -2.08
C GLY A 138 -12.38 9.96 -2.74
N HIS A 139 -11.89 10.82 -3.64
CA HIS A 139 -10.65 10.58 -4.39
C HIS A 139 -9.40 10.50 -3.50
N ASN A 140 -9.37 11.32 -2.45
CA ASN A 140 -8.25 11.41 -1.53
C ASN A 140 -8.44 10.49 -0.32
N ALA A 141 -8.90 9.26 -0.57
CA ALA A 141 -9.13 8.22 0.44
C ALA A 141 -7.94 7.98 1.39
N HIS A 142 -6.71 8.21 0.92
CA HIS A 142 -5.49 8.09 1.71
C HIS A 142 -5.32 9.20 2.76
N VAL A 143 -5.98 10.35 2.57
CA VAL A 143 -6.06 11.45 3.54
C VAL A 143 -7.33 11.32 4.39
N GLU A 144 -8.46 11.03 3.75
CA GLU A 144 -9.77 10.91 4.43
C GLU A 144 -9.79 9.75 5.44
N ALA A 145 -9.23 8.59 5.08
CA ALA A 145 -9.20 7.40 5.92
C ALA A 145 -7.92 6.56 5.71
N PRO A 146 -6.76 7.04 6.18
CA PRO A 146 -5.47 6.35 6.00
C PRO A 146 -5.48 4.90 6.54
N VAL A 147 -6.25 4.62 7.58
CA VAL A 147 -6.38 3.27 8.16
C VAL A 147 -7.08 2.30 7.18
N ALA A 148 -8.08 2.76 6.44
CA ALA A 148 -8.77 1.94 5.44
C ALA A 148 -7.83 1.57 4.28
N VAL A 149 -7.00 2.53 3.85
CA VAL A 149 -5.97 2.30 2.83
C VAL A 149 -4.86 1.37 3.35
N ALA A 150 -4.42 1.53 4.60
CA ALA A 150 -3.45 0.62 5.20
C ALA A 150 -3.98 -0.83 5.29
N ALA A 151 -5.26 -1.00 5.64
CA ALA A 151 -5.90 -2.32 5.64
C ALA A 151 -5.94 -2.94 4.24
N LEU A 152 -6.24 -2.15 3.20
CA LEU A 152 -6.15 -2.60 1.81
C LEU A 152 -4.74 -3.11 1.48
N VAL A 153 -3.70 -2.34 1.83
CA VAL A 153 -2.29 -2.71 1.60
C VAL A 153 -1.89 -4.01 2.32
N ASN A 154 -2.35 -4.20 3.56
CA ASN A 154 -2.04 -5.39 4.35
C ASN A 154 -2.68 -6.66 3.77
N ARG A 155 -3.95 -6.57 3.35
CA ARG A 155 -4.65 -7.67 2.67
C ARG A 155 -3.96 -8.04 1.36
N SER A 156 -3.68 -7.06 0.50
CA SER A 156 -3.09 -7.29 -0.84
C SER A 156 -1.66 -7.83 -0.78
N SER A 157 -0.91 -7.53 0.28
CA SER A 157 0.46 -8.03 0.43
C SER A 157 0.57 -9.39 1.11
N GLY A 158 -0.56 -10.04 1.41
CA GLY A 158 -0.66 -11.31 2.14
C GLY A 158 -0.17 -11.22 3.58
N ARG A 159 -0.16 -10.02 4.16
CA ARG A 159 0.38 -9.78 5.52
C ARG A 159 -0.59 -10.25 6.59
N ASP A 160 -1.89 -10.09 6.37
CA ASP A 160 -2.93 -10.57 7.28
C ASP A 160 -2.95 -12.11 7.38
N GLN A 161 -2.70 -12.80 6.26
CA GLN A 161 -2.63 -14.27 6.23
C GLN A 161 -1.40 -14.82 6.99
N ARG A 162 -0.28 -14.07 7.05
CA ARG A 162 0.92 -14.48 7.79
C ARG A 162 0.80 -14.30 9.30
N VAL A 163 0.04 -13.31 9.76
CA VAL A 163 -0.24 -13.13 11.21
C VAL A 163 -1.16 -14.24 11.70
N GLY A 164 -2.21 -14.58 10.93
CA GLY A 164 -3.08 -15.72 11.20
C GLY A 164 -2.32 -17.05 11.24
N ALA A 165 -1.47 -17.31 10.23
CA ALA A 165 -0.68 -18.53 10.17
C ALA A 165 0.31 -18.70 11.36
N LYS A 166 0.93 -17.62 11.84
CA LYS A 166 1.78 -17.68 13.05
C LYS A 166 0.96 -17.96 14.32
N ALA A 167 -0.20 -17.34 14.46
CA ALA A 167 -1.10 -17.58 15.58
C ALA A 167 -1.65 -19.02 15.57
N ASP A 168 -1.95 -19.57 14.39
CA ASP A 168 -2.41 -20.95 14.23
C ASP A 168 -1.30 -21.98 14.49
N VAL A 169 -0.05 -21.70 14.09
CA VAL A 169 1.11 -22.53 14.43
C VAL A 169 1.36 -22.52 15.94
N GLN A 170 1.35 -21.36 16.59
CA GLN A 170 1.51 -21.27 18.05
C GLN A 170 0.36 -21.98 18.81
N ARG A 171 -0.87 -21.88 18.30
CA ARG A 171 -2.04 -22.59 18.84
C ARG A 171 -1.99 -24.10 18.60
N TRP A 172 -1.39 -24.54 17.50
CA TRP A 172 -1.13 -25.95 17.21
C TRP A 172 -0.03 -26.51 18.11
N GLU A 173 1.06 -25.77 18.33
CA GLU A 173 2.16 -26.12 19.25
C GLU A 173 1.71 -26.18 20.71
N MET A 174 0.85 -25.25 21.16
CA MET A 174 0.24 -25.31 22.49
C MET A 174 -0.63 -26.57 22.66
N ARG A 175 -1.49 -26.88 21.68
CA ARG A 175 -2.32 -28.10 21.73
C ARG A 175 -1.50 -29.41 21.71
N ARG A 176 -0.34 -29.39 21.06
CA ARG A 176 0.60 -30.53 21.03
C ARG A 176 1.36 -30.71 22.36
N SER A 177 1.46 -29.64 23.16
CA SER A 177 2.11 -29.66 24.48
C SER A 177 1.17 -30.20 25.56
N ASP A 178 -0.14 -30.01 25.41
CA ASP A 178 -1.16 -30.55 26.32
C ASP A 178 -1.47 -32.04 26.07
N ASP A 179 -1.03 -32.61 24.93
CA ASP A 179 -1.27 -34.00 24.54
C ASP A 179 -0.08 -34.94 24.82
N GLN A 180 0.88 -34.51 25.66
CA GLN A 180 1.87 -35.43 26.22
C GLN A 180 1.22 -36.30 27.32
N THR A 181 0.50 -37.32 26.88
CA THR A 181 0.23 -38.49 27.73
C THR A 181 1.57 -39.20 28.02
N PRO A 182 1.87 -39.55 29.29
CA PRO A 182 3.09 -40.28 29.61
C PRO A 182 3.02 -41.66 28.96
N SER A 183 4.00 -41.97 28.10
CA SER A 183 4.12 -43.30 27.50
C SER A 183 4.34 -44.36 28.58
N PRO A 184 3.66 -45.53 28.52
CA PRO A 184 3.89 -46.60 29.46
C PRO A 184 5.28 -47.22 29.24
N GLY A 185 5.99 -47.44 30.34
CA GLY A 185 7.39 -47.87 30.35
C GLY A 185 7.63 -49.17 29.59
N TYR A 186 8.62 -49.14 28.71
CA TYR A 186 9.29 -50.34 28.23
C TYR A 186 10.43 -50.67 29.20
N ALA A 187 10.25 -51.76 29.94
CA ALA A 187 11.32 -52.42 30.67
C ALA A 187 12.31 -53.00 29.66
N ASN A 188 13.55 -52.51 29.66
CA ASN A 188 14.66 -53.16 28.97
C ASN A 188 15.50 -53.95 29.97
N SER A 189 15.29 -55.26 29.94
CA SER A 189 16.24 -56.26 30.39
C SER A 189 17.44 -56.25 29.45
N THR A 190 18.64 -55.92 29.93
CA THR A 190 19.88 -56.32 29.23
C THR A 190 20.97 -56.61 30.26
N THR A 191 21.42 -57.85 30.21
CA THR A 191 22.51 -58.47 30.93
C THR A 191 23.87 -57.97 30.43
N ALA A 192 24.77 -57.63 31.36
CA ALA A 192 26.24 -57.79 31.35
C ALA A 192 26.88 -56.64 32.15
N ALA A 193 27.95 -56.77 32.93
CA ALA A 193 28.67 -57.84 33.58
C ALA A 193 29.73 -57.13 34.46
N GLN A 194 30.17 -57.79 35.54
CA GLN A 194 31.36 -57.48 36.38
C GLN A 194 31.17 -56.30 37.35
N THR A 195 31.50 -56.40 38.65
CA THR A 195 32.67 -57.04 39.26
C THR A 195 32.40 -57.24 40.77
N GLU A 196 32.63 -58.42 41.33
CA GLU A 196 32.78 -58.63 42.78
C GLU A 196 34.26 -58.53 43.18
N PRO A 197 34.56 -58.07 44.41
CA PRO A 197 35.79 -58.47 45.08
C PRO A 197 35.54 -59.29 46.35
N ALA A 198 36.39 -60.32 46.48
CA ALA A 198 36.99 -60.87 47.69
C ALA A 198 36.06 -61.44 48.79
N SER A 199 36.08 -62.78 48.88
CA SER A 199 35.87 -63.49 50.13
C SER A 199 37.12 -64.33 50.47
N THR A 200 37.59 -64.07 51.68
CA THR A 200 38.65 -64.74 52.44
C THR A 200 38.13 -66.07 52.99
N ALA A 201 38.89 -67.15 52.87
CA ALA A 201 38.92 -68.22 53.87
C ALA A 201 40.17 -69.10 53.68
N ALA A 202 40.69 -69.53 54.84
CA ALA A 202 41.87 -70.34 55.08
C ALA A 202 41.71 -71.81 54.61
#